data_AF-A0AAW2FXX3-F1
#
_entry.id   AF-A0AAW2FXX3-F1
#
_cell.length_a   1.000
_cell.length_b   1.000
_cell.length_c   1.000
_cell.angle_alpha   90.00
_cell.angle_beta   90.00
_cell.angle_gamma   90.00
#
_symmetry.space_group_name_H-M   'P 1'
#
loop_
_entity.id
_entity.type
_entity.pdbx_description
1 polymer ?
#
loop_
_entity_poly.entity_id
_entity_poly.type
_entity_poly.pdbx_seq_one_letter_code
_entity_poly.pdbx_strand_id
1 'polypeptide(L)'
;MVYDRYFCETGSREFVELDSVDAKHFERNNSRVNVVHRVTAHVKFSGVTNTFHLIVKQPRQLDDSLLPFSQSFLNEEIFYSKMTHDYGTDNIPKCYLSDLGRYGRPVIVLEDLAARGYMQAVDDKLDEDHLKLCIKVLATFHGKGLKLREYNFPIFREFYAKLYEPTDWLHFRTSPNADKVRIFESTLKNSALKDEANISEIIRKMEDVTTKLELNDFWTICHGNFTRSNLLFRYENGRPCDVKVIDWSTMRYCSPSIDFGHIFLQNLPGNENLSEIKQFSENMLRIYLEAIKDKYQEVNYKSLEREIISKLPFAYGMIENHMLGETKRMLHALDLLGSFD
;
A
#
# COMPACT_ATOMS: atom_id res chain seq x y z
N MET A 1 -2.61 31.55 -3.15
CA MET A 1 -3.22 30.52 -4.04
C MET A 1 -3.71 31.13 -5.35
N VAL A 2 -2.86 31.79 -6.15
CA VAL A 2 -3.34 32.44 -7.40
C VAL A 2 -3.24 31.49 -8.61
N TYR A 3 -2.37 30.48 -8.58
CA TYR A 3 -2.17 29.56 -9.71
C TYR A 3 -2.71 28.14 -9.47
N ASP A 4 -2.71 27.65 -8.22
CA ASP A 4 -3.24 26.32 -7.86
C ASP A 4 -4.44 26.45 -6.91
N ARG A 5 -5.61 26.82 -7.44
CA ARG A 5 -6.85 26.89 -6.67
C ARG A 5 -7.48 25.49 -6.58
N TYR A 6 -7.07 24.66 -5.63
CA TYR A 6 -7.55 23.27 -5.50
C TYR A 6 -9.05 23.11 -5.24
N PHE A 7 -9.70 24.17 -4.76
CA PHE A 7 -11.14 24.25 -4.54
C PHE A 7 -11.93 24.70 -5.78
N CYS A 8 -11.25 25.25 -6.79
CA CYS A 8 -11.85 25.72 -8.03
C CYS A 8 -11.39 24.88 -9.22
N GLU A 9 -12.09 25.01 -10.35
CA GLU A 9 -11.54 24.60 -11.63
C GLU A 9 -10.34 25.47 -12.01
N THR A 10 -9.40 24.88 -12.74
CA THR A 10 -8.22 25.57 -13.26
C THR A 10 -8.65 26.77 -14.12
N GLY A 11 -8.16 27.96 -13.77
CA GLY A 11 -8.52 29.21 -14.46
C GLY A 11 -9.79 29.91 -13.98
N SER A 12 -10.50 29.35 -12.98
CA SER A 12 -11.65 30.03 -12.36
C SER A 12 -11.28 31.39 -11.79
N ARG A 13 -12.10 32.41 -12.09
CA ARG A 13 -12.00 33.78 -11.54
C ARG A 13 -12.94 34.00 -10.36
N GLU A 14 -13.58 32.95 -9.85
CA GLU A 14 -14.51 33.06 -8.74
C GLU A 14 -13.84 33.70 -7.52
N PHE A 15 -14.62 34.51 -6.81
CA PHE A 15 -14.21 35.01 -5.50
C PHE A 15 -14.41 33.89 -4.49
N VAL A 16 -13.34 33.48 -3.81
CA VAL A 16 -13.34 32.38 -2.86
C VAL A 16 -13.14 32.93 -1.46
N GLU A 17 -14.08 32.63 -0.57
CA GLU A 17 -14.04 33.06 0.83
C GLU A 17 -14.28 31.83 1.73
N LEU A 18 -13.46 31.68 2.77
CA LEU A 18 -13.70 30.68 3.81
C LEU A 18 -14.80 31.20 4.74
N ASP A 19 -15.90 30.46 4.87
CA ASP A 19 -17.05 30.85 5.69
C ASP A 19 -16.91 30.29 7.12
N SER A 20 -16.76 28.98 7.25
CA SER A 20 -16.56 28.33 8.55
C SER A 20 -15.87 26.98 8.42
N VAL A 21 -15.29 26.51 9.53
CA VAL A 21 -14.60 25.22 9.62
C VAL A 21 -14.97 24.55 10.93
N ASP A 22 -15.51 23.34 10.85
CA ASP A 22 -15.67 22.44 12.00
C ASP A 22 -14.60 21.34 11.91
N ALA A 23 -13.79 21.20 12.95
CA ALA A 23 -12.69 20.24 12.99
C ALA A 23 -12.82 19.34 14.22
N LYS A 24 -12.76 18.02 13.98
CA LYS A 24 -12.81 17.01 15.04
C LYS A 24 -11.57 16.14 14.94
N HIS A 25 -10.94 15.90 16.09
CA HIS A 25 -9.84 14.95 16.18
C HIS A 25 -10.31 13.56 15.73
N PHE A 26 -9.53 12.92 14.88
CA PHE A 26 -9.85 11.63 14.29
C PHE A 26 -8.69 10.67 14.50
N GLU A 27 -8.82 9.80 15.50
CA GLU A 27 -7.83 8.75 15.74
C GLU A 27 -8.11 7.57 14.84
N ARG A 28 -7.28 7.43 13.79
CA ARG A 28 -7.17 6.19 13.04
C ARG A 28 -5.94 5.45 13.54
N ASN A 29 -6.14 4.34 14.23
CA ASN A 29 -5.11 3.42 14.72
C ASN A 29 -3.88 4.10 15.35
N ASN A 30 -4.03 4.66 16.56
CA ASN A 30 -2.94 5.03 17.48
C ASN A 30 -1.63 5.54 16.82
N SER A 31 -1.76 6.31 15.73
CA SER A 31 -0.62 6.67 14.89
C SER A 31 0.22 7.65 15.69
N ARG A 32 1.36 7.17 16.16
CA ARG A 32 2.32 7.97 16.95
C ARG A 32 2.99 9.05 16.11
N VAL A 33 2.71 9.12 14.81
CA VAL A 33 3.47 9.91 13.84
C VAL A 33 2.70 11.12 13.33
N ASN A 34 1.40 10.96 13.05
CA ASN A 34 0.57 12.04 12.51
C ASN A 34 -0.65 12.32 13.42
N VAL A 35 -1.04 13.58 13.50
CA VAL A 35 -2.35 13.99 14.00
C VAL A 35 -3.29 14.09 12.80
N VAL A 36 -4.47 13.48 12.92
CA VAL A 36 -5.46 13.48 11.85
C VAL A 36 -6.74 14.09 12.37
N HIS A 37 -7.32 15.02 11.60
CA HIS A 37 -8.60 15.64 11.89
C HIS A 37 -9.56 15.37 10.74
N ARG A 38 -10.81 15.07 11.08
CA ARG A 38 -11.93 15.11 10.14
C ARG A 38 -12.50 16.52 10.19
N VAL A 39 -12.57 17.17 9.04
CA VAL A 39 -12.90 18.58 8.91
C VAL A 39 -14.07 18.76 7.96
N THR A 40 -15.05 19.57 8.34
CA THR A 40 -16.08 20.07 7.44
C THR A 40 -15.83 21.56 7.22
N ALA A 41 -15.45 21.91 5.99
CA ALA A 41 -15.17 23.28 5.60
C ALA A 41 -16.29 23.83 4.71
N HIS A 42 -16.83 24.99 5.07
CA HIS A 42 -17.79 25.73 4.27
C HIS A 42 -17.05 26.86 3.56
N VAL A 43 -17.08 26.85 2.23
CA VAL A 43 -16.35 27.79 1.37
C VAL A 43 -17.34 28.44 0.41
N LYS A 44 -17.37 29.77 0.37
CA LYS A 44 -18.20 30.56 -0.53
C LYS A 44 -17.48 30.78 -1.85
N PHE A 45 -18.17 30.51 -2.95
CA PHE A 45 -17.76 30.81 -4.31
C PHE A 45 -18.72 31.83 -4.89
N SER A 46 -18.25 33.06 -5.05
CA SER A 46 -19.07 34.19 -5.52
C SER A 46 -20.38 34.34 -4.71
N GLY A 47 -20.30 34.13 -3.40
CA GLY A 47 -21.43 34.19 -2.46
C GLY A 47 -22.18 32.87 -2.24
N VAL A 48 -21.91 31.81 -3.03
CA VAL A 48 -22.57 30.50 -2.89
C VAL A 48 -21.73 29.57 -2.00
N THR A 49 -22.27 29.20 -0.84
CA THR A 49 -21.60 28.29 0.10
C THR A 49 -21.61 26.85 -0.42
N ASN A 50 -20.42 26.27 -0.53
CA ASN A 50 -20.17 24.87 -0.82
C ASN A 50 -19.53 24.19 0.39
N THR A 51 -19.86 22.92 0.61
CA THR A 51 -19.37 22.15 1.76
C THR A 51 -18.36 21.11 1.31
N PHE A 52 -17.22 21.05 2.00
CA PHE A 52 -16.15 20.08 1.75
C PHE A 52 -15.92 19.24 2.99
N HIS A 53 -15.98 17.92 2.83
CA HIS A 53 -15.60 16.96 3.85
C HIS A 53 -14.15 16.53 3.59
N LEU A 54 -13.29 16.82 4.56
CA LEU A 54 -11.84 16.75 4.41
C LEU A 54 -11.21 15.93 5.53
N ILE A 55 -10.08 15.33 5.22
CA ILE A 55 -9.14 14.75 6.17
C ILE A 55 -7.89 15.62 6.16
N VAL A 56 -7.58 16.21 7.32
CA VAL A 56 -6.38 17.04 7.51
C VAL A 56 -5.38 16.24 8.33
N LYS A 57 -4.26 15.87 7.70
CA LYS A 57 -3.14 15.17 8.33
C LYS A 57 -2.00 16.14 8.57
N GLN A 58 -1.49 16.17 9.79
CA GLN A 58 -0.33 16.98 10.17
C GLN A 58 0.68 16.09 10.90
N PRO A 59 1.99 16.27 10.69
CA PRO A 59 2.98 15.54 11.44
C PRO A 59 2.95 15.99 12.91
N ARG A 60 3.11 15.05 13.84
CA ARG A 60 3.40 15.41 15.24
C ARG A 60 4.78 16.05 15.28
N GLN A 61 4.95 17.11 16.05
CA GLN A 61 6.28 17.64 16.33
C GLN A 61 7.10 16.55 17.03
N LEU A 62 8.23 16.21 16.42
CA LEU A 62 9.23 15.33 17.00
C LEU A 62 10.23 16.26 17.70
N ASP A 63 10.22 16.25 19.03
CA ASP A 63 11.04 17.17 19.84
C ASP A 63 12.57 16.96 19.67
N ASP A 64 12.99 15.82 19.09
CA ASP A 64 14.39 15.37 19.02
C ASP A 64 14.91 14.99 17.61
N SER A 65 14.18 15.29 16.50
CA SER A 65 14.65 14.93 15.14
C SER A 65 15.25 16.10 14.34
N LEU A 66 16.29 15.82 13.55
CA LEU A 66 16.93 16.77 12.63
C LEU A 66 15.97 17.33 11.56
N LEU A 67 14.87 16.62 11.27
CA LEU A 67 13.79 17.08 10.41
C LEU A 67 12.55 17.39 11.26
N PRO A 68 11.75 18.42 10.93
CA PRO A 68 10.57 18.78 11.71
C PRO A 68 9.37 17.83 11.52
N PHE A 69 9.53 16.76 10.74
CA PHE A 69 8.51 15.76 10.43
C PHE A 69 9.15 14.41 10.07
N SER A 70 8.37 13.33 10.15
CA SER A 70 8.85 11.97 9.87
C SER A 70 9.08 11.72 8.37
N GLN A 71 9.95 10.76 8.06
CA GLN A 71 10.13 10.26 6.69
C GLN A 71 8.82 9.69 6.11
N SER A 72 7.96 9.11 6.95
CA SER A 72 6.66 8.59 6.51
C SER A 72 5.72 9.72 6.03
N PHE A 73 5.78 10.90 6.66
CA PHE A 73 5.05 12.08 6.19
C PHE A 73 5.62 12.58 4.86
N LEU A 74 6.95 12.61 4.70
CA LEU A 74 7.61 12.96 3.43
C LEU A 74 7.20 12.03 2.29
N ASN A 75 7.13 10.72 2.53
CA ASN A 75 6.67 9.75 1.55
C ASN A 75 5.23 10.03 1.08
N GLU A 76 4.32 10.27 2.02
CA GLU A 76 2.93 10.59 1.66
C GLU A 76 2.82 11.96 0.97
N GLU A 77 3.62 12.95 1.40
CA GLU A 77 3.64 14.28 0.80
C GLU A 77 4.09 14.23 -0.67
N ILE A 78 5.23 13.58 -0.97
CA ILE A 78 5.76 13.49 -2.33
C ILE A 78 4.84 12.69 -3.24
N PHE A 79 4.12 11.69 -2.69
CA PHE A 79 3.10 10.97 -3.45
C PHE A 79 2.11 11.95 -4.06
N TYR A 80 1.48 12.75 -3.19
CA TYR A 80 0.43 13.67 -3.59
C TYR A 80 0.95 14.88 -4.36
N SER A 81 2.09 15.46 -3.97
CA SER A 81 2.60 16.69 -4.60
C SER A 81 3.30 16.44 -5.94
N LYS A 82 3.83 15.24 -6.17
CA LYS A 82 4.62 14.93 -7.38
C LYS A 82 4.20 13.68 -8.10
N MET A 83 4.15 12.53 -7.41
CA MET A 83 4.00 11.24 -8.08
C MET A 83 2.63 11.08 -8.76
N THR A 84 1.57 11.68 -8.23
CA THR A 84 0.24 11.62 -8.84
C THR A 84 0.17 12.16 -10.27
N HIS A 85 1.12 13.00 -10.72
CA HIS A 85 1.18 13.44 -12.12
C HIS A 85 1.46 12.28 -13.09
N ASP A 86 2.32 11.34 -12.70
CA ASP A 86 2.70 10.18 -13.52
C ASP A 86 1.84 8.95 -13.20
N TYR A 87 1.42 8.81 -11.94
CA TYR A 87 0.62 7.67 -11.47
C TYR A 87 -0.89 7.88 -11.60
N GLY A 88 -1.38 9.10 -11.84
CA GLY A 88 -2.80 9.42 -11.90
C GLY A 88 -3.50 9.42 -10.54
N THR A 89 -4.80 9.75 -10.54
CA THR A 89 -5.58 10.05 -9.32
C THR A 89 -6.83 9.18 -9.15
N ASP A 90 -7.08 8.22 -10.07
CA ASP A 90 -8.34 7.46 -10.14
C ASP A 90 -8.64 6.62 -8.90
N ASN A 91 -7.62 6.07 -8.22
CA ASN A 91 -7.79 5.14 -7.10
C ASN A 91 -7.31 5.70 -5.76
N ILE A 92 -7.25 7.01 -5.61
CA ILE A 92 -6.83 7.69 -4.38
C ILE A 92 -7.84 8.76 -3.96
N PRO A 93 -7.82 9.24 -2.70
CA PRO A 93 -8.55 10.45 -2.31
C PRO A 93 -8.10 11.63 -3.15
N LYS A 94 -9.03 12.53 -3.51
CA LYS A 94 -8.64 13.82 -4.06
C LYS A 94 -7.77 14.57 -3.04
N CYS A 95 -6.61 15.06 -3.48
CA CYS A 95 -5.75 15.91 -2.67
C CYS A 95 -6.04 17.38 -2.95
N TYR A 96 -6.29 18.14 -1.89
CA TYR A 96 -6.53 19.58 -1.94
C TYR A 96 -5.28 20.39 -1.56
N LEU A 97 -4.38 19.81 -0.77
CA LEU A 97 -3.11 20.44 -0.41
C LEU A 97 -2.14 19.37 0.07
N SER A 98 -0.90 19.44 -0.39
CA SER A 98 0.22 18.67 0.14
C SER A 98 1.39 19.64 0.23
N ASP A 99 1.78 20.02 1.44
CA ASP A 99 2.72 21.11 1.66
C ASP A 99 3.64 20.85 2.86
N LEU A 100 4.92 21.22 2.71
CA LEU A 100 5.96 21.05 3.73
C LEU A 100 6.15 22.28 4.63
N GLY A 101 5.14 23.13 4.76
CA GLY A 101 5.15 24.27 5.68
C GLY A 101 5.32 25.64 5.02
N ARG A 102 5.13 25.76 3.70
CA ARG A 102 5.09 27.04 2.99
C ARG A 102 4.02 27.97 3.56
N TYR A 103 2.92 27.39 4.06
CA TYR A 103 1.78 28.13 4.59
C TYR A 103 1.61 27.98 6.11
N GLY A 104 2.67 27.55 6.82
CA GLY A 104 2.63 27.33 8.26
C GLY A 104 3.19 25.95 8.64
N ARG A 105 2.38 25.14 9.32
CA ARG A 105 2.80 23.75 9.63
C ARG A 105 2.64 22.87 8.38
N PRO A 106 3.53 21.90 8.17
CA PRO A 106 3.34 20.88 7.14
C PRO A 106 1.97 20.23 7.27
N VAL A 107 1.31 20.00 6.13
CA VAL A 107 -0.06 19.50 6.11
C VAL A 107 -0.36 18.78 4.80
N ILE A 108 -1.15 17.70 4.92
CA ILE A 108 -1.80 17.04 3.79
C ILE A 108 -3.31 17.13 4.01
N VAL A 109 -4.03 17.71 3.05
CA VAL A 109 -5.48 17.88 3.06
C VAL A 109 -6.08 17.03 1.94
N LEU A 110 -6.83 16.00 2.34
CA LEU A 110 -7.44 15.02 1.45
C LEU A 110 -8.96 15.09 1.53
N GLU A 111 -9.63 14.57 0.52
CA GLU A 111 -11.06 14.27 0.53
C GLU A 111 -11.39 13.22 1.60
N ASP A 112 -12.46 13.45 2.37
CA ASP A 112 -13.01 12.44 3.26
C ASP A 112 -13.87 11.44 2.48
N LEU A 113 -13.25 10.32 2.13
CA LEU A 113 -13.89 9.25 1.37
C LEU A 113 -15.12 8.65 2.09
N ALA A 114 -15.19 8.72 3.43
CA ALA A 114 -16.37 8.24 4.16
C ALA A 114 -17.61 9.08 3.86
N ALA A 115 -17.45 10.40 3.71
CA ALA A 115 -18.53 11.29 3.29
C ALA A 115 -19.00 11.01 1.85
N ARG A 116 -18.20 10.27 1.07
CA ARG A 116 -18.53 9.81 -0.29
C ARG A 116 -19.05 8.37 -0.35
N GLY A 117 -19.36 7.78 0.79
CA GLY A 117 -19.90 6.42 0.88
C GLY A 117 -18.86 5.32 0.69
N TYR A 118 -17.57 5.62 0.79
CA TYR A 118 -16.54 4.59 0.87
C TYR A 118 -16.35 4.14 2.31
N MET A 119 -16.14 2.86 2.52
CA MET A 119 -15.93 2.26 3.84
C MET A 119 -14.92 1.12 3.78
N GLN A 120 -14.31 0.80 4.92
CA GLN A 120 -13.48 -0.40 5.03
C GLN A 120 -14.35 -1.64 4.92
N ALA A 121 -13.80 -2.73 4.38
CA ALA A 121 -14.46 -4.03 4.44
C ALA A 121 -14.69 -4.43 5.90
N VAL A 122 -15.89 -4.96 6.19
CA VAL A 122 -16.31 -5.30 7.56
C VAL A 122 -15.58 -6.54 8.06
N ASP A 123 -15.47 -7.55 7.20
CA ASP A 123 -14.85 -8.82 7.54
C ASP A 123 -13.32 -8.72 7.69
N ASP A 124 -12.76 -9.64 8.48
CA ASP A 124 -11.32 -9.72 8.70
C ASP A 124 -10.56 -10.12 7.42
N LYS A 125 -11.24 -10.78 6.49
CA LYS A 125 -10.73 -11.13 5.17
C LYS A 125 -11.60 -10.54 4.08
N LEU A 126 -10.95 -10.09 3.02
CA LEU A 126 -11.59 -9.72 1.77
C LEU A 126 -12.10 -10.99 1.08
N ASP A 127 -13.36 -10.96 0.65
CA ASP A 127 -13.86 -11.97 -0.28
C ASP A 127 -13.19 -11.83 -1.66
N GLU A 128 -13.51 -12.78 -2.55
CA GLU A 128 -12.90 -12.85 -3.87
C GLU A 128 -13.19 -11.60 -4.73
N ASP A 129 -14.38 -11.00 -4.63
CA ASP A 129 -14.75 -9.82 -5.43
C ASP A 129 -13.97 -8.59 -4.98
N HIS A 130 -13.84 -8.39 -3.67
CA HIS A 130 -13.00 -7.32 -3.09
C HIS A 130 -11.54 -7.50 -3.48
N LEU A 131 -11.02 -8.74 -3.35
CA LEU A 131 -9.62 -9.04 -3.60
C LEU A 131 -9.25 -8.82 -5.07
N LYS A 132 -10.10 -9.29 -6.00
CA LYS A 132 -9.92 -9.03 -7.44
C LYS A 132 -9.84 -7.53 -7.74
N LEU A 133 -10.71 -6.74 -7.11
CA LEU A 133 -10.76 -5.30 -7.35
C LEU A 133 -9.48 -4.60 -6.86
N CYS A 134 -9.02 -4.89 -5.63
CA CYS A 134 -7.82 -4.26 -5.11
C CYS A 134 -6.53 -4.77 -5.77
N ILE A 135 -6.46 -6.04 -6.17
CA ILE A 135 -5.32 -6.59 -6.92
C ILE A 135 -5.15 -5.88 -8.27
N LYS A 136 -6.25 -5.58 -8.98
CA LYS A 136 -6.19 -4.83 -10.24
C LYS A 136 -5.68 -3.41 -10.04
N VAL A 137 -6.12 -2.74 -8.97
CA VAL A 137 -5.62 -1.39 -8.63
C VAL A 137 -4.13 -1.43 -8.27
N LEU A 138 -3.72 -2.41 -7.47
CA LEU A 138 -2.31 -2.61 -7.11
C LEU A 138 -1.43 -2.90 -8.34
N ALA A 139 -1.86 -3.83 -9.18
CA ALA A 139 -1.19 -4.18 -10.43
C ALA A 139 -1.04 -2.96 -11.35
N THR A 140 -2.10 -2.15 -11.48
CA THR A 140 -2.07 -0.91 -12.25
C THR A 140 -1.05 0.08 -11.70
N PHE A 141 -0.97 0.22 -10.37
CA PHE A 141 0.03 1.07 -9.71
C PHE A 141 1.46 0.57 -9.97
N HIS A 142 1.73 -0.72 -9.76
CA HIS A 142 3.04 -1.32 -10.02
C HIS A 142 3.46 -1.24 -11.48
N GLY A 143 2.53 -1.50 -12.41
CA GLY A 143 2.76 -1.38 -13.85
C GLY A 143 3.08 0.03 -14.29
N LYS A 144 2.46 1.06 -13.68
CA LYS A 144 2.83 2.47 -13.90
C LYS A 144 4.27 2.74 -13.48
N GLY A 145 4.70 2.22 -12.33
CA GLY A 145 6.07 2.37 -11.85
C GLY A 145 7.11 1.66 -12.73
N LEU A 146 6.84 0.43 -13.16
CA LEU A 146 7.70 -0.31 -14.09
C LEU A 146 7.85 0.43 -15.42
N LYS A 147 6.73 0.90 -15.98
CA LYS A 147 6.71 1.70 -17.21
C LYS A 147 7.48 3.01 -17.04
N LEU A 148 7.28 3.71 -15.93
CA LEU A 148 7.98 4.97 -15.65
C LEU A 148 9.49 4.77 -15.54
N ARG A 149 9.93 3.69 -14.89
CA ARG A 149 11.35 3.33 -14.79
C ARG A 149 11.99 3.13 -16.16
N GLU A 150 11.30 2.43 -17.05
CA GLU A 150 11.80 2.12 -18.40
C GLU A 150 11.84 3.36 -19.30
N TYR A 151 10.74 4.11 -19.38
CA TYR A 151 10.60 5.20 -20.36
C TYR A 151 10.99 6.58 -19.84
N ASN A 152 11.05 6.77 -18.51
CA ASN A 152 11.38 8.05 -17.90
C ASN A 152 12.14 7.88 -16.58
N PHE A 153 13.29 7.19 -16.68
CA PHE A 153 14.16 6.92 -15.54
C PHE A 153 14.54 8.15 -14.70
N PRO A 154 14.78 9.37 -15.26
CA PRO A 154 15.09 10.54 -14.44
C PRO A 154 13.99 10.91 -13.45
N ILE A 155 12.71 10.85 -13.86
CA ILE A 155 11.57 11.08 -12.97
C ILE A 155 11.46 9.94 -11.95
N PHE A 156 11.54 8.68 -12.41
CA PHE A 156 11.54 7.52 -11.52
C PHE A 156 12.63 7.63 -10.45
N ARG A 157 13.83 8.08 -10.84
CA ARG A 157 14.97 8.32 -9.95
C ARG A 157 14.72 9.39 -8.92
N GLU A 158 14.05 10.48 -9.28
CA GLU A 158 13.64 11.47 -8.30
C GLU A 158 12.75 10.86 -7.22
N PHE A 159 11.82 9.99 -7.60
CA PHE A 159 10.92 9.35 -6.65
C PHE A 159 11.67 8.38 -5.74
N TYR A 160 12.31 7.34 -6.28
CA TYR A 160 12.91 6.32 -5.41
C TYR A 160 14.07 6.87 -4.54
N ALA A 161 14.77 7.93 -4.98
CA ALA A 161 15.82 8.55 -4.18
C ALA A 161 15.28 9.33 -2.97
N LYS A 162 14.00 9.70 -2.97
CA LYS A 162 13.32 10.45 -1.91
C LYS A 162 12.41 9.58 -1.05
N LEU A 163 11.94 8.47 -1.62
CA LEU A 163 11.27 7.44 -0.85
C LEU A 163 12.25 6.83 0.14
N TYR A 164 11.70 6.35 1.26
CA TYR A 164 12.43 5.61 2.30
C TYR A 164 13.51 4.72 1.66
N GLU A 165 14.74 4.79 2.20
CA GLU A 165 15.94 4.13 1.64
C GLU A 165 15.61 2.74 1.07
N PRO A 166 16.23 2.34 -0.05
CA PRO A 166 16.14 0.97 -0.52
C PRO A 166 16.52 0.10 0.67
N THR A 167 15.52 -0.58 1.23
CA THR A 167 15.72 -1.41 2.39
C THR A 167 16.36 -2.68 1.86
N ASP A 168 17.66 -2.57 1.57
CA ASP A 168 18.56 -3.68 1.41
C ASP A 168 18.33 -4.59 2.64
N TRP A 169 18.26 -5.89 2.39
CA TRP A 169 18.07 -6.96 3.35
C TRP A 169 18.90 -6.79 4.65
N LEU A 170 20.07 -6.16 4.59
CA LEU A 170 20.89 -5.80 5.74
C LEU A 170 20.12 -4.91 6.73
N HIS A 171 19.39 -3.90 6.25
CA HIS A 171 18.49 -3.09 7.08
C HIS A 171 17.31 -3.89 7.64
N PHE A 172 16.74 -4.83 6.87
CA PHE A 172 15.69 -5.73 7.39
C PHE A 172 16.18 -6.66 8.50
N ARG A 173 17.48 -7.00 8.55
CA ARG A 173 18.10 -7.84 9.59
C ARG A 173 18.75 -7.08 10.75
N THR A 174 19.02 -5.79 10.60
CA THR A 174 19.67 -4.95 11.63
C THR A 174 18.78 -3.84 12.21
N SER A 175 17.62 -3.57 11.60
CA SER A 175 16.60 -2.65 12.13
C SER A 175 15.87 -3.23 13.36
N PRO A 176 15.27 -2.42 14.24
CA PRO A 176 14.35 -2.91 15.28
C PRO A 176 13.18 -3.76 14.73
N ASN A 177 12.86 -3.66 13.43
CA ASN A 177 11.89 -4.55 12.78
C ASN A 177 12.47 -5.93 12.41
N ALA A 178 13.80 -6.11 12.41
CA ALA A 178 14.46 -7.41 12.28
C ALA A 178 14.12 -8.36 13.42
N ASP A 179 13.84 -7.78 14.60
CA ASP A 179 13.34 -8.53 15.73
C ASP A 179 12.03 -9.22 15.36
N LYS A 180 11.18 -8.66 14.50
CA LYS A 180 9.92 -9.29 14.07
C LYS A 180 10.15 -10.54 13.21
N VAL A 181 11.08 -10.47 12.24
CA VAL A 181 11.46 -11.63 11.42
C VAL A 181 12.11 -12.71 12.29
N ARG A 182 13.02 -12.33 13.21
CA ARG A 182 13.67 -13.27 14.15
C ARG A 182 12.70 -13.87 15.16
N ILE A 183 11.77 -13.08 15.70
CA ILE A 183 10.71 -13.51 16.62
C ILE A 183 9.78 -14.47 15.88
N PHE A 184 9.42 -14.18 14.64
CA PHE A 184 8.59 -15.06 13.82
C PHE A 184 9.29 -16.38 13.48
N GLU A 185 10.54 -16.34 13.04
CA GLU A 185 11.37 -17.54 12.85
C GLU A 185 11.46 -18.36 14.15
N SER A 186 11.63 -17.71 15.30
CA SER A 186 11.65 -18.39 16.61
C SER A 186 10.29 -18.98 17.00
N THR A 187 9.19 -18.31 16.63
CA THR A 187 7.82 -18.77 16.89
C THR A 187 7.49 -19.98 16.04
N LEU A 188 7.82 -19.93 14.74
CA LEU A 188 7.73 -21.08 13.84
C LEU A 188 8.60 -22.25 14.32
N LYS A 189 9.84 -21.98 14.74
CA LYS A 189 10.78 -22.98 15.26
C LYS A 189 10.32 -23.65 16.56
N ASN A 190 9.47 -22.98 17.34
CA ASN A 190 8.91 -23.45 18.61
C ASN A 190 7.42 -23.83 18.50
N SER A 191 6.86 -23.83 17.29
CA SER A 191 5.45 -24.15 17.05
C SER A 191 5.23 -25.66 16.87
N ALA A 192 4.05 -26.16 17.26
CA ALA A 192 3.64 -27.55 17.02
C ALA A 192 3.58 -27.94 15.52
N LEU A 193 3.63 -26.97 14.61
CA LEU A 193 3.70 -27.21 13.16
C LEU A 193 5.01 -27.88 12.73
N LYS A 194 6.08 -27.76 13.53
CA LYS A 194 7.38 -28.34 13.21
C LYS A 194 7.41 -29.87 13.35
N ASP A 195 6.46 -30.43 14.09
CA ASP A 195 6.30 -31.88 14.25
C ASP A 195 5.63 -32.51 13.00
N GLU A 196 5.05 -31.70 12.12
CA GLU A 196 4.59 -32.14 10.80
C GLU A 196 5.77 -32.13 9.81
N ALA A 197 6.24 -33.31 9.42
CA ALA A 197 7.40 -33.49 8.54
C ALA A 197 7.34 -32.62 7.26
N ASN A 198 6.18 -32.56 6.60
CA ASN A 198 5.98 -31.77 5.38
C ASN A 198 6.14 -30.25 5.62
N ILE A 199 5.66 -29.72 6.74
CA ILE A 199 5.78 -28.29 7.07
C ILE A 199 7.21 -27.93 7.48
N SER A 200 7.89 -28.83 8.19
CA SER A 200 9.29 -28.65 8.57
C SER A 200 10.21 -28.50 7.36
N GLU A 201 9.95 -29.25 6.28
CA GLU A 201 10.71 -29.15 5.03
C GLU A 201 10.44 -27.81 4.33
N ILE A 202 9.18 -27.37 4.26
CA ILE A 202 8.78 -26.08 3.68
C ILE A 202 9.48 -24.92 4.40
N ILE A 203 9.49 -24.93 5.74
CA ILE A 203 10.17 -23.90 6.54
C ILE A 203 11.68 -23.86 6.21
N ARG A 204 12.32 -25.03 6.06
CA ARG A 204 13.74 -25.10 5.71
C ARG A 204 14.01 -24.53 4.31
N LYS A 205 13.19 -24.86 3.31
CA LYS A 205 13.35 -24.30 1.96
C LYS A 205 13.18 -22.77 1.95
N MET A 206 12.20 -22.27 2.71
CA MET A 206 11.97 -20.84 2.89
C MET A 206 13.19 -20.10 3.48
N GLU A 207 13.83 -20.67 4.50
CA GLU A 207 15.04 -20.10 5.10
C GLU A 207 16.17 -19.98 4.07
N ASP A 208 16.30 -20.96 3.15
CA ASP A 208 17.36 -20.97 2.14
C ASP A 208 17.17 -19.86 1.09
N VAL A 209 15.95 -19.70 0.56
CA VAL A 209 15.63 -18.72 -0.49
C VAL A 209 15.59 -17.27 0.01
N THR A 210 15.26 -17.05 1.28
CA THR A 210 15.16 -15.70 1.87
C THR A 210 16.52 -15.06 2.18
N THR A 211 17.63 -15.79 2.01
CA THR A 211 18.98 -15.25 2.21
C THR A 211 19.50 -14.35 1.09
N LYS A 212 18.85 -14.33 -0.09
CA LYS A 212 19.32 -13.62 -1.29
C LYS A 212 18.23 -12.74 -1.91
N LEU A 213 18.15 -11.49 -1.45
CA LEU A 213 17.38 -10.45 -2.12
C LEU A 213 18.32 -9.61 -3.00
N GLU A 214 18.33 -9.89 -4.30
CA GLU A 214 19.10 -9.10 -5.27
C GLU A 214 18.17 -8.10 -5.99
N LEU A 215 18.70 -6.89 -6.20
CA LEU A 215 18.08 -5.89 -7.05
C LEU A 215 17.92 -6.44 -8.48
N ASN A 216 16.75 -6.27 -9.08
CA ASN A 216 16.51 -6.71 -10.45
C ASN A 216 15.54 -5.79 -11.24
N ASP A 217 15.39 -6.11 -12.52
CA ASP A 217 14.58 -5.37 -13.49
C ASP A 217 13.06 -5.48 -13.27
N PHE A 218 12.58 -6.05 -12.18
CA PHE A 218 11.15 -6.09 -11.85
C PHE A 218 10.80 -5.30 -10.60
N TRP A 219 11.78 -4.67 -9.96
CA TRP A 219 11.52 -3.77 -8.84
C TRP A 219 10.81 -2.51 -9.31
N THR A 220 9.88 -2.05 -8.49
CA THR A 220 9.05 -0.88 -8.76
C THR A 220 8.77 -0.14 -7.46
N ILE A 221 8.10 1.00 -7.55
CA ILE A 221 7.61 1.67 -6.34
C ILE A 221 6.38 0.91 -5.86
N CYS A 222 6.47 0.42 -4.63
CA CYS A 222 5.42 -0.29 -3.91
C CYS A 222 4.82 0.66 -2.86
N HIS A 223 3.54 0.47 -2.53
CA HIS A 223 2.87 1.08 -1.38
C HIS A 223 3.56 0.69 -0.07
N GLY A 224 4.05 -0.55 0.04
CA GLY A 224 4.86 -1.05 1.17
C GLY A 224 4.08 -1.34 2.45
N ASN A 225 2.74 -1.24 2.41
CA ASN A 225 1.80 -1.64 3.46
C ASN A 225 0.41 -1.82 2.85
N PHE A 226 0.34 -2.52 1.72
CA PHE A 226 -0.91 -2.74 1.00
C PHE A 226 -1.74 -3.84 1.68
N THR A 227 -2.58 -3.43 2.62
CA THR A 227 -3.42 -4.31 3.45
C THR A 227 -4.86 -3.82 3.48
N ARG A 228 -5.80 -4.67 3.93
CA ARG A 228 -7.24 -4.32 3.98
C ARG A 228 -7.52 -3.00 4.71
N SER A 229 -6.71 -2.65 5.71
CA SER A 229 -6.91 -1.43 6.50
C SER A 229 -6.62 -0.15 5.70
N ASN A 230 -5.90 -0.25 4.59
CA ASN A 230 -5.56 0.86 3.69
C ASN A 230 -6.40 0.89 2.42
N LEU A 231 -7.48 0.11 2.40
CA LEU A 231 -8.44 0.02 1.29
C LEU A 231 -9.81 0.48 1.77
N LEU A 232 -10.43 1.39 1.01
CA LEU A 232 -11.81 1.80 1.20
C LEU A 232 -12.61 1.47 -0.06
N PHE A 233 -13.72 0.77 0.12
CA PHE A 233 -14.57 0.27 -0.95
C PHE A 233 -15.88 1.06 -1.01
N ARG A 234 -16.38 1.25 -2.22
CA ARG A 234 -17.76 1.69 -2.47
C ARG A 234 -18.56 0.50 -2.99
N TYR A 235 -19.83 0.46 -2.62
CA TYR A 235 -20.73 -0.66 -2.91
C TYR A 235 -21.90 -0.21 -3.76
N GLU A 236 -22.26 -1.07 -4.72
CA GLU A 236 -23.52 -0.99 -5.46
C GLU A 236 -24.19 -2.36 -5.40
N ASN A 237 -25.46 -2.39 -4.99
CA ASN A 237 -26.24 -3.63 -4.82
C ASN A 237 -25.54 -4.67 -3.93
N GLY A 238 -24.83 -4.22 -2.89
CA GLY A 238 -24.10 -5.07 -1.94
C GLY A 238 -22.79 -5.65 -2.46
N ARG A 239 -22.33 -5.29 -3.66
CA ARG A 239 -21.03 -5.72 -4.22
C ARG A 239 -20.04 -4.56 -4.31
N PRO A 240 -18.73 -4.79 -4.07
CA PRO A 240 -17.73 -3.76 -4.24
C PRO A 240 -17.63 -3.34 -5.71
N CYS A 241 -17.86 -2.06 -6.00
CA CYS A 241 -17.80 -1.50 -7.35
C CYS A 241 -16.59 -0.58 -7.58
N ASP A 242 -15.99 -0.05 -6.52
CA ASP A 242 -14.85 0.85 -6.58
C ASP A 242 -13.98 0.71 -5.33
N VAL A 243 -12.68 0.99 -5.44
CA VAL A 243 -11.73 0.94 -4.33
C VAL A 243 -10.76 2.11 -4.40
N LYS A 244 -10.51 2.70 -3.23
CA LYS A 244 -9.52 3.75 -3.01
C LYS A 244 -8.46 3.27 -2.04
N VAL A 245 -7.22 3.57 -2.40
CA VAL A 245 -6.02 3.28 -1.61
C VAL A 245 -5.62 4.54 -0.87
N ILE A 246 -5.33 4.41 0.42
CA ILE A 246 -4.96 5.50 1.31
C ILE A 246 -3.73 5.14 2.12
N ASP A 247 -3.09 6.16 2.72
CA ASP A 247 -1.90 5.99 3.56
C ASP A 247 -0.65 5.58 2.77
N TRP A 248 -0.19 6.49 1.91
CA TRP A 248 0.99 6.33 1.06
C TRP A 248 2.32 6.58 1.82
N SER A 249 2.29 6.51 3.14
CA SER A 249 3.42 6.86 4.00
C SER A 249 4.54 5.82 4.02
N THR A 250 4.25 4.58 3.61
CA THR A 250 5.17 3.44 3.65
C THR A 250 5.80 3.09 2.31
N MET A 251 5.61 3.96 1.30
CA MET A 251 6.10 3.72 -0.05
C MET A 251 7.61 3.47 -0.09
N ARG A 252 8.02 2.57 -0.97
CA ARG A 252 9.42 2.14 -1.11
C ARG A 252 9.69 1.52 -2.47
N TYR A 253 10.96 1.51 -2.86
CA TYR A 253 11.41 0.79 -4.04
C TYR A 253 11.80 -0.65 -3.66
N CYS A 254 10.99 -1.62 -4.08
CA CYS A 254 11.21 -3.03 -3.77
C CYS A 254 10.56 -3.95 -4.81
N SER A 255 10.66 -5.27 -4.59
CA SER A 255 9.93 -6.24 -5.39
C SER A 255 8.41 -6.04 -5.23
N PRO A 256 7.63 -6.03 -6.33
CA PRO A 256 6.17 -5.93 -6.28
C PRO A 256 5.49 -7.06 -5.49
N SER A 257 6.19 -8.17 -5.26
CA SER A 257 5.70 -9.28 -4.42
C SER A 257 5.40 -8.89 -3.00
N ILE A 258 6.03 -7.83 -2.47
CA ILE A 258 5.81 -7.39 -1.09
C ILE A 258 4.35 -6.98 -0.89
N ASP A 259 3.85 -6.07 -1.71
CA ASP A 259 2.45 -5.64 -1.61
C ASP A 259 1.48 -6.72 -2.10
N PHE A 260 1.80 -7.40 -3.21
CA PHE A 260 0.95 -8.48 -3.73
C PHE A 260 0.81 -9.60 -2.69
N GLY A 261 1.92 -10.07 -2.13
CA GLY A 261 1.94 -11.12 -1.13
C GLY A 261 1.25 -10.71 0.18
N HIS A 262 1.40 -9.46 0.62
CA HIS A 262 0.68 -8.96 1.81
C HIS A 262 -0.82 -9.12 1.66
N ILE A 263 -1.41 -8.63 0.56
CA ILE A 263 -2.85 -8.71 0.37
C ILE A 263 -3.32 -10.12 0.00
N PHE A 264 -2.55 -10.86 -0.78
CA PHE A 264 -2.88 -12.22 -1.19
C PHE A 264 -2.86 -13.20 -0.01
N LEU A 265 -1.76 -13.28 0.73
CA LEU A 265 -1.57 -14.28 1.79
C LEU A 265 -2.54 -14.09 2.96
N GLN A 266 -2.83 -12.84 3.33
CA GLN A 266 -3.77 -12.52 4.42
C GLN A 266 -5.23 -12.84 4.06
N ASN A 267 -5.55 -13.00 2.77
CA ASN A 267 -6.91 -13.24 2.28
C ASN A 267 -7.06 -14.60 1.58
N LEU A 268 -6.20 -15.57 1.93
CA LEU A 268 -6.37 -16.95 1.48
C LEU A 268 -7.71 -17.55 1.97
N PRO A 269 -8.30 -18.48 1.21
CA PRO A 269 -9.50 -19.21 1.63
C PRO A 269 -9.37 -19.81 3.03
N GLY A 270 -10.46 -19.78 3.80
CA GLY A 270 -10.46 -20.26 5.19
C GLY A 270 -10.41 -21.78 5.36
N ASN A 271 -10.48 -22.55 4.27
CA ASN A 271 -10.43 -24.01 4.28
C ASN A 271 -9.00 -24.54 4.09
N GLU A 272 -8.80 -25.84 4.35
CA GLU A 272 -7.50 -26.52 4.19
C GLU A 272 -7.44 -27.34 2.87
N ASN A 273 -8.36 -27.12 1.94
CA ASN A 273 -8.36 -27.84 0.67
C ASN A 273 -7.25 -27.29 -0.24
N LEU A 274 -6.15 -28.04 -0.35
CA LEU A 274 -4.97 -27.64 -1.13
C LEU A 274 -5.30 -27.38 -2.61
N SER A 275 -6.27 -28.07 -3.19
CA SER A 275 -6.69 -27.85 -4.58
C SER A 275 -7.37 -26.49 -4.74
N GLU A 276 -8.24 -26.12 -3.80
CA GLU A 276 -8.90 -24.81 -3.79
C GLU A 276 -7.90 -23.68 -3.54
N ILE A 277 -6.98 -23.86 -2.57
CA ILE A 277 -5.90 -22.90 -2.31
C ILE A 277 -5.04 -22.71 -3.57
N LYS A 278 -4.65 -23.80 -4.25
CA LYS A 278 -3.86 -23.72 -5.49
C LYS A 278 -4.60 -22.94 -6.57
N GLN A 279 -5.84 -23.33 -6.85
CA GLN A 279 -6.64 -22.70 -7.91
C GLN A 279 -6.89 -21.22 -7.63
N PHE A 280 -7.15 -20.86 -6.37
CA PHE A 280 -7.30 -19.48 -5.94
C PHE A 280 -6.00 -18.69 -6.11
N SER A 281 -4.86 -19.25 -5.67
CA SER A 281 -3.54 -18.62 -5.74
C SER A 281 -3.11 -18.34 -7.18
N GLU A 282 -3.27 -19.32 -8.06
CA GLU A 282 -3.02 -19.17 -9.50
C GLU A 282 -3.93 -18.10 -10.13
N ASN A 283 -5.21 -18.07 -9.74
CA ASN A 283 -6.15 -17.10 -10.26
C ASN A 283 -5.79 -15.66 -9.83
N MET A 284 -5.46 -15.44 -8.55
CA MET A 284 -5.07 -14.12 -8.04
C MET A 284 -3.76 -13.63 -8.68
N LEU A 285 -2.77 -14.51 -8.83
CA LEU A 285 -1.52 -14.20 -9.51
C LEU A 285 -1.75 -13.85 -10.99
N ARG A 286 -2.57 -14.63 -11.69
CA ARG A 286 -2.92 -14.35 -13.10
C ARG A 286 -3.57 -12.98 -13.25
N ILE A 287 -4.58 -12.65 -12.44
CA ILE A 287 -5.26 -11.35 -12.50
C ILE A 287 -4.28 -10.20 -12.26
N TYR A 288 -3.37 -10.38 -11.32
CA TYR A 288 -2.32 -9.40 -11.03
C TYR A 288 -1.38 -9.20 -12.23
N LEU A 289 -0.88 -10.29 -12.83
CA LEU A 289 0.05 -10.23 -13.96
C LEU A 289 -0.61 -9.67 -15.23
N GLU A 290 -1.85 -10.06 -15.52
CA GLU A 290 -2.64 -9.53 -16.65
C GLU A 290 -2.85 -8.02 -16.51
N ALA A 291 -3.22 -7.54 -15.33
CA ALA A 291 -3.39 -6.10 -15.10
C ALA A 291 -2.08 -5.31 -15.20
N ILE A 292 -0.92 -5.89 -14.82
CA ILE A 292 0.38 -5.27 -15.09
C ILE A 292 0.64 -5.21 -16.59
N LYS A 293 0.40 -6.30 -17.31
CA LYS A 293 0.61 -6.39 -18.76
C LYS A 293 -0.24 -5.37 -19.53
N ASP A 294 -1.48 -5.15 -19.09
CA ASP A 294 -2.36 -4.12 -19.66
C ASP A 294 -1.78 -2.71 -19.46
N LYS A 295 -1.10 -2.46 -18.33
CA LYS A 295 -0.50 -1.15 -18.02
C LYS A 295 0.88 -0.95 -18.67
N TYR A 296 1.67 -2.01 -18.77
CA TYR A 296 3.02 -2.03 -19.34
C TYR A 296 3.18 -3.25 -20.26
N GLN A 297 2.90 -3.03 -21.55
CA GLN A 297 2.77 -4.10 -22.54
C GLN A 297 4.10 -4.79 -22.88
N GLU A 298 5.23 -4.13 -22.63
CA GLU A 298 6.57 -4.64 -22.94
C GLU A 298 7.13 -5.53 -21.82
N VAL A 299 6.45 -5.62 -20.67
CA VAL A 299 6.87 -6.46 -19.56
C VAL A 299 6.97 -7.93 -19.99
N ASN A 300 8.07 -8.59 -19.63
CA ASN A 300 8.24 -10.02 -19.84
C ASN A 300 7.38 -10.79 -18.83
N TYR A 301 6.22 -11.25 -19.27
CA TYR A 301 5.21 -11.90 -18.42
C TYR A 301 5.80 -13.07 -17.62
N LYS A 302 6.51 -13.99 -18.27
CA LYS A 302 7.07 -15.19 -17.61
C LYS A 302 8.16 -14.85 -16.60
N SER A 303 8.97 -13.85 -16.89
CA SER A 303 10.05 -13.43 -15.98
C SER A 303 9.48 -12.68 -14.78
N LEU A 304 8.45 -11.84 -14.99
CA LEU A 304 7.72 -11.20 -13.91
C LEU A 304 7.00 -12.23 -13.03
N GLU A 305 6.34 -13.23 -13.62
CA GLU A 305 5.69 -14.31 -12.88
C GLU A 305 6.67 -15.04 -11.96
N ARG A 306 7.84 -15.44 -12.48
CA ARG A 306 8.92 -16.06 -11.69
C ARG A 306 9.45 -15.14 -10.61
N GLU A 307 9.66 -13.87 -10.91
CA GLU A 307 10.04 -12.88 -9.91
C GLU A 307 8.99 -12.85 -8.80
N ILE A 308 7.71 -12.74 -9.16
CA ILE A 308 6.64 -12.59 -8.17
C ILE A 308 6.65 -13.79 -7.22
N ILE A 309 6.59 -15.00 -7.79
CA ILE A 309 6.58 -16.28 -7.07
C ILE A 309 7.82 -16.41 -6.17
N SER A 310 9.03 -16.22 -6.73
CA SER A 310 10.28 -16.39 -5.96
C SER A 310 10.45 -15.38 -4.83
N LYS A 311 9.75 -14.24 -4.89
CA LYS A 311 9.81 -13.20 -3.84
C LYS A 311 8.62 -13.18 -2.88
N LEU A 312 7.60 -14.03 -3.08
CA LEU A 312 6.49 -14.17 -2.12
C LEU A 312 6.94 -14.58 -0.70
N PRO A 313 7.99 -15.40 -0.48
CA PRO A 313 8.47 -15.72 0.86
C PRO A 313 8.89 -14.49 1.67
N PHE A 314 9.38 -13.43 1.00
CA PHE A 314 9.74 -12.17 1.67
C PHE A 314 8.50 -11.42 2.16
N ALA A 315 7.44 -11.40 1.36
CA ALA A 315 6.16 -10.82 1.76
C ALA A 315 5.58 -11.57 2.97
N TYR A 316 5.67 -12.90 2.97
CA TYR A 316 5.25 -13.72 4.12
C TYR A 316 6.00 -13.36 5.40
N GLY A 317 7.33 -13.21 5.34
CA GLY A 317 8.15 -12.83 6.50
C GLY A 317 7.84 -11.44 7.07
N MET A 318 7.11 -10.59 6.33
CA MET A 318 6.70 -9.26 6.76
C MET A 318 5.29 -9.22 7.38
N ILE A 319 4.52 -10.30 7.29
CA ILE A 319 3.17 -10.38 7.88
C ILE A 319 3.28 -10.75 9.35
N GLU A 320 2.71 -9.92 10.23
CA GLU A 320 2.58 -10.22 11.66
C GLU A 320 1.47 -11.27 11.88
N ASN A 321 1.81 -12.56 11.83
CA ASN A 321 0.86 -13.65 12.06
C ASN A 321 1.06 -14.28 13.42
N HIS A 322 0.02 -14.24 14.25
CA HIS A 322 -0.01 -14.91 15.57
C HIS A 322 -0.83 -16.22 15.57
N MET A 323 -1.48 -16.57 14.45
CA MET A 323 -2.40 -17.71 14.34
C MET A 323 -1.81 -18.86 13.51
N LEU A 324 -1.56 -20.01 14.15
CA LEU A 324 -0.95 -21.21 13.53
C LEU A 324 -1.66 -21.71 12.26
N GLY A 325 -3.00 -21.69 12.24
CA GLY A 325 -3.77 -22.17 11.08
C GLY A 325 -3.61 -21.28 9.85
N GLU A 326 -3.39 -19.98 10.03
CA GLU A 326 -3.13 -19.04 8.93
C GLU A 326 -1.73 -19.21 8.38
N THR A 327 -0.75 -19.37 9.28
CA THR A 327 0.63 -19.71 8.95
C THR A 327 0.70 -20.95 8.06
N LYS A 328 0.03 -22.04 8.44
CA LYS A 328 0.03 -23.29 7.66
C LYS A 328 -0.51 -23.10 6.25
N ARG A 329 -1.63 -22.40 6.09
CA ARG A 329 -2.23 -22.12 4.77
C ARG A 329 -1.34 -21.26 3.89
N MET A 330 -0.71 -20.23 4.45
CA MET A 330 0.23 -19.39 3.72
C MET A 330 1.44 -20.18 3.24
N LEU A 331 2.04 -21.03 4.09
CA LEU A 331 3.15 -21.89 3.70
C LEU A 331 2.76 -22.86 2.57
N HIS A 332 1.58 -23.47 2.64
CA HIS A 332 1.07 -24.29 1.54
C HIS A 332 0.86 -23.51 0.25
N ALA A 333 0.28 -22.30 0.31
CA ALA A 333 0.09 -21.48 -0.87
C ALA A 333 1.43 -21.12 -1.55
N LEU A 334 2.47 -20.82 -0.76
CA LEU A 334 3.81 -20.56 -1.27
C LEU A 334 4.41 -21.80 -1.97
N ASP A 335 4.33 -22.96 -1.33
CA ASP A 335 4.84 -24.23 -1.86
C ASP A 335 4.09 -24.64 -3.14
N LEU A 336 2.77 -24.52 -3.16
CA LEU A 336 1.92 -24.83 -4.31
C LEU A 336 2.20 -23.94 -5.53
N LEU A 337 2.67 -22.71 -5.31
CA LEU A 337 3.10 -21.79 -6.36
C LEU A 337 4.55 -22.04 -6.81
N GLY A 338 5.31 -22.92 -6.16
CA GLY A 338 6.73 -23.14 -6.44
C GLY A 338 7.62 -22.00 -5.94
N SER A 339 7.24 -21.31 -4.86
CA SER A 339 7.98 -20.15 -4.32
C SER A 339 9.33 -20.53 -3.69
N PHE A 340 9.62 -21.83 -3.59
CA PHE A 340 10.79 -22.40 -2.93
C PHE A 340 11.70 -23.19 -3.89
N ASP A 341 11.36 -23.22 -5.18
CA ASP A 341 12.03 -24.01 -6.22
C ASP A 341 13.14 -23.25 -6.97
#